data_AF-A0A1Q3W317-F1
#
_entry.id   AF-A0A1Q3W317-F1
#
_cell.length_a   1.000
_cell.length_b   1.000
_cell.length_c   1.000
_cell.angle_alpha   90.00
_cell.angle_beta   90.00
_cell.angle_gamma   90.00
#
_symmetry.space_group_name_H-M   'P 1'
#
loop_
_entity.id
_entity.type
_entity.pdbx_description
1 polymer ?
#
loop_
_entity_poly.entity_id
_entity_poly.type
_entity_poly.pdbx_seq_one_letter_code
_entity_poly.pdbx_strand_id
1 'polypeptide(L)'
;MATTAAQAISPAEQRGKTLALTYCAKCHAVDRHSESPLKIAPPFRTLHTRYPIDELGEALAEGIDTGHPTMPMFRFEPDQVNDLLAYLRTLE
;
A
#
# COMPACT_ATOMS: atom_id res chain seq x y z
N MET A 1 19.19 -1.26 -28.51
CA MET A 1 19.19 -1.34 -27.03
C MET A 1 18.12 -0.38 -26.54
N ALA A 2 16.99 -0.87 -26.05
CA ALA A 2 15.95 -0.01 -25.49
C ALA A 2 16.35 0.37 -24.07
N THR A 3 16.71 1.64 -23.87
CA THR A 3 16.83 2.23 -22.55
C THR A 3 15.45 2.24 -21.91
N THR A 4 15.24 1.38 -20.92
CA THR A 4 14.08 1.47 -20.03
C THR A 4 14.16 2.82 -19.32
N ALA A 5 13.36 3.79 -19.76
CA ALA A 5 13.13 4.98 -18.96
C ALA A 5 12.48 4.50 -17.65
N ALA A 6 13.11 4.77 -16.51
CA ALA A 6 12.43 4.62 -15.23
C ALA A 6 11.18 5.50 -15.31
N GLN A 7 10.01 4.87 -15.36
CA GLN A 7 8.74 5.59 -15.37
C GLN A 7 8.70 6.42 -14.08
N ALA A 8 8.64 7.74 -14.24
CA ALA A 8 8.47 8.62 -13.10
C ALA A 8 7.16 8.26 -12.40
N ILE A 9 7.20 8.24 -11.06
CA ILE A 9 6.02 7.96 -10.25
C ILE A 9 4.91 8.94 -10.64
N SER A 10 3.69 8.45 -10.86
CA SER A 10 2.56 9.33 -11.20
C SER A 10 2.13 10.17 -9.99
N PRO A 11 1.42 11.31 -10.18
CA PRO A 11 0.91 12.07 -9.05
C PRO A 11 0.01 11.25 -8.10
N ALA A 12 -0.76 10.31 -8.65
CA ALA A 12 -1.60 9.40 -7.84
C ALA A 12 -0.75 8.47 -6.99
N GLU A 13 0.28 7.85 -7.56
CA GLU A 13 1.22 7.00 -6.82
C GLU A 13 1.99 7.79 -5.77
N GLN A 14 2.33 9.07 -6.01
CA GLN A 14 3.00 9.91 -5.03
C GLN A 14 2.09 10.25 -3.83
N ARG A 15 0.81 10.55 -4.09
CA ARG A 15 -0.20 10.73 -3.02
C ARG A 15 -0.43 9.43 -2.27
N GLY A 16 -0.56 8.30 -2.97
CA GLY A 16 -0.68 6.98 -2.39
C GLY A 16 0.49 6.59 -1.49
N LYS A 17 1.72 6.88 -1.93
CA LYS A 17 2.93 6.72 -1.09
C LYS A 17 2.85 7.55 0.18
N THR A 18 2.37 8.78 0.08
CA THR A 18 2.22 9.68 1.24
C THR A 18 1.20 9.12 2.24
N LEU A 19 0.07 8.60 1.75
CA LEU A 19 -0.93 7.91 2.57
C LEU A 19 -0.32 6.67 3.25
N ALA A 20 0.38 5.81 2.50
CA ALA A 20 1.02 4.61 3.06
C ALA A 20 2.04 4.95 4.15
N LEU A 21 2.86 6.00 3.94
CA LEU A 21 3.81 6.48 4.95
C LEU A 21 3.10 7.02 6.20
N THR A 22 1.99 7.72 6.03
CA THR A 22 1.26 8.37 7.13
C THR A 22 0.51 7.36 7.99
N TYR A 23 -0.18 6.41 7.36
CA TYR A 23 -1.15 5.53 8.03
C TYR A 23 -0.62 4.10 8.25
N CYS A 24 0.28 3.61 7.41
CA CYS A 24 0.68 2.20 7.39
C CYS A 24 2.10 1.96 7.88
N ALA A 25 3.02 2.91 7.67
CA ALA A 25 4.46 2.71 7.89
C ALA A 25 4.88 2.56 9.37
N LYS A 26 3.97 2.83 10.32
CA LYS A 26 4.22 2.50 11.73
C LYS A 26 4.40 0.99 11.95
N CYS A 27 3.73 0.16 11.14
CA CYS A 27 3.75 -1.29 11.29
C CYS A 27 4.36 -1.98 10.08
N HIS A 28 4.07 -1.50 8.86
CA HIS A 28 4.48 -2.15 7.61
C HIS A 28 5.69 -1.46 6.99
N ALA A 29 6.56 -2.23 6.35
CA ALA A 29 7.45 -1.68 5.34
C ALA A 29 6.63 -1.36 4.09
N VAL A 30 6.59 -0.08 3.72
CA VAL A 30 5.79 0.43 2.60
C VAL A 30 6.61 0.68 1.33
N ASP A 31 7.89 0.27 1.32
CA ASP A 31 8.79 0.40 0.18
C ASP A 31 9.30 -0.97 -0.31
N ARG A 32 10.14 -0.94 -1.35
CA ARG A 32 10.64 -2.15 -2.03
C ARG A 32 11.76 -2.88 -1.28
N HIS A 33 12.32 -2.33 -0.20
CA HIS A 33 13.58 -2.79 0.38
C HIS A 33 13.56 -2.98 1.89
N SER A 34 12.90 -2.10 2.64
CA SER A 34 12.93 -2.10 4.10
C SER A 34 12.21 -3.30 4.71
N GLU A 35 12.57 -3.64 5.93
CA GLU A 35 11.82 -4.61 6.74
C GLU A 35 10.72 -3.90 7.52
N SER A 36 9.60 -4.61 7.76
CA SER A 36 8.50 -4.05 8.54
C SER A 36 8.94 -3.75 9.98
N PRO A 37 8.63 -2.55 10.51
CA PRO A 37 8.90 -2.23 11.91
C PRO A 37 8.27 -3.23 12.89
N LEU A 38 7.08 -3.74 12.55
CA LEU A 38 6.41 -4.81 13.28
C LEU A 38 6.62 -6.14 12.55
N LYS A 39 7.31 -7.11 13.19
CA LYS A 39 7.68 -8.39 12.55
C LYS A 39 6.52 -9.20 11.99
N ILE A 40 5.33 -9.11 12.60
CA ILE A 40 4.13 -9.82 12.14
C ILE A 40 3.43 -9.12 10.97
N ALA A 41 3.74 -7.85 10.72
CA ALA A 41 3.14 -7.07 9.64
C ALA A 41 3.92 -7.35 8.34
N PRO A 42 3.30 -7.94 7.30
CA PRO A 42 4.01 -8.23 6.06
C PRO A 42 4.42 -6.93 5.35
N PRO A 43 5.59 -6.90 4.69
CA PRO A 43 5.98 -5.76 3.86
C PRO A 43 5.06 -5.66 2.64
N PHE A 44 4.70 -4.44 2.24
CA PHE A 44 3.74 -4.20 1.16
C PHE A 44 4.18 -4.75 -0.20
N ARG A 45 5.49 -4.84 -0.47
CA ARG A 45 6.04 -5.53 -1.65
C ARG A 45 5.66 -7.01 -1.77
N THR A 46 5.09 -7.62 -0.73
CA THR A 46 4.65 -9.02 -0.75
C THR A 46 3.12 -9.16 -0.76
N LEU A 47 2.36 -8.06 -0.66
CA LEU A 47 0.90 -8.12 -0.58
C LEU A 47 0.27 -8.76 -1.83
N HIS A 48 0.79 -8.41 -3.02
CA HIS A 48 0.31 -8.93 -4.31
C HIS A 48 0.46 -10.46 -4.44
N THR A 49 1.33 -11.09 -3.64
CA THR A 49 1.49 -12.55 -3.62
C THR A 49 0.36 -13.28 -2.90
N ARG A 50 -0.45 -12.55 -2.13
CA ARG A 50 -1.54 -13.07 -1.31
C ARG A 50 -2.91 -12.62 -1.80
N TYR A 51 -3.00 -11.39 -2.30
CA TYR A 51 -4.23 -10.76 -2.74
C TYR A 51 -3.99 -9.95 -4.01
N PRO A 52 -4.90 -9.98 -5.00
CA PRO A 52 -4.91 -8.98 -6.05
C PRO A 52 -5.04 -7.59 -5.43
N ILE A 53 -4.17 -6.65 -5.83
CA ILE A 53 -4.14 -5.32 -5.21
C ILE A 53 -5.50 -4.61 -5.37
N ASP A 54 -6.17 -4.80 -6.50
CA ASP A 54 -7.46 -4.17 -6.79
C ASP A 54 -8.59 -4.61 -5.83
N GLU A 55 -8.51 -5.83 -5.29
CA GLU A 55 -9.50 -6.35 -4.33
C GLU A 55 -9.39 -5.69 -2.94
N LEU A 56 -8.30 -4.95 -2.68
CA LEU A 56 -8.13 -4.22 -1.42
C LEU A 56 -8.99 -2.95 -1.36
N GLY A 57 -9.58 -2.52 -2.49
CA GLY A 57 -10.32 -1.26 -2.59
C GLY A 57 -11.50 -1.17 -1.62
N GLU A 58 -12.34 -2.19 -1.56
CA GLU A 58 -13.49 -2.23 -0.65
C GLU A 58 -13.06 -2.21 0.81
N ALA A 59 -12.08 -3.05 1.18
CA ALA A 59 -11.54 -3.08 2.53
C ALA A 59 -10.94 -1.73 2.95
N LEU A 60 -10.28 -1.01 2.04
CA LEU A 60 -9.75 0.33 2.29
C LEU A 60 -10.86 1.39 2.42
N ALA A 61 -11.95 1.26 1.65
CA ALA A 61 -13.08 2.17 1.65
C ALA A 61 -14.03 1.97 2.85
N GLU A 62 -14.15 0.76 3.38
CA GLU A 62 -15.04 0.45 4.51
C GLU A 62 -14.30 0.45 5.85
N GLY A 63 -13.03 0.07 5.82
CA GLY A 63 -12.13 -0.10 6.96
C GLY A 63 -11.55 -1.51 6.98
N ILE A 64 -10.21 -1.63 6.94
CA ILE A 64 -9.58 -2.96 6.87
C ILE A 64 -9.68 -3.65 8.25
N ASP A 65 -10.47 -4.72 8.30
CA ASP A 65 -10.49 -5.66 9.42
C ASP A 65 -9.63 -6.88 9.09
N THR A 66 -8.49 -7.03 9.78
CA THR A 66 -7.61 -8.20 9.66
C THR A 66 -7.94 -9.31 10.65
N GLY A 67 -9.05 -9.20 11.39
CA GLY A 67 -9.46 -10.14 12.42
C GLY A 67 -8.57 -10.12 13.67
N HIS A 68 -7.76 -9.07 13.86
CA HIS A 68 -6.93 -8.89 15.05
C HIS A 68 -6.74 -7.40 15.39
N PRO A 69 -6.70 -7.02 16.69
CA PRO A 69 -6.75 -5.62 17.12
C PRO A 69 -5.44 -4.84 16.86
N THR A 70 -4.38 -5.49 16.39
CA THR A 70 -3.07 -4.86 16.21
C THR A 70 -3.02 -3.91 15.01
N MET A 71 -3.89 -4.09 14.01
CA MET A 71 -4.00 -3.17 12.89
C MET A 71 -5.16 -2.19 13.13
N PRO A 72 -4.91 -0.87 13.22
CA PRO A 72 -5.98 0.09 13.35
C PRO A 72 -6.88 0.08 12.11
N MET A 73 -8.18 0.23 12.32
CA MET A 73 -9.12 0.41 11.20
C MET A 73 -9.02 1.86 10.71
N PHE A 74 -8.63 2.02 9.44
CA PHE A 74 -8.67 3.30 8.75
C PHE A 74 -9.68 3.22 7.62
N ARG A 75 -10.52 4.25 7.51
CA ARG A 75 -11.40 4.43 6.36
C ARG A 75 -10.83 5.54 5.49
N PHE A 76 -10.72 5.26 4.19
CA PHE A 76 -10.23 6.21 3.21
C PHE A 76 -11.36 6.66 2.27
N GLU A 77 -11.29 7.90 1.81
CA GLU A 77 -12.19 8.41 0.78
C GLU A 77 -11.87 7.74 -0.59
N PRO A 78 -12.83 7.68 -1.53
CA PRO A 78 -12.64 6.94 -2.79
C PRO A 78 -11.41 7.35 -3.61
N ASP A 79 -11.07 8.63 -3.62
CA ASP A 79 -9.86 9.16 -4.25
C ASP A 79 -8.58 8.70 -3.55
N GLN A 80 -8.57 8.71 -2.22
CA GLN A 80 -7.46 8.19 -1.40
C GLN A 80 -7.26 6.69 -1.58
N VAL A 81 -8.34 5.91 -1.69
CA VAL A 81 -8.29 4.49 -2.02
C VAL A 81 -7.60 4.28 -3.37
N ASN A 82 -8.05 5.01 -4.40
CA ASN A 82 -7.46 4.91 -5.74
C ASN A 82 -5.97 5.27 -5.76
N ASP A 83 -5.58 6.34 -5.06
CA ASP A 83 -4.19 6.75 -4.93
C ASP A 83 -3.35 5.67 -4.22
N LEU A 84 -3.86 5.10 -3.12
CA LEU A 84 -3.17 4.06 -2.38
C LEU A 84 -3.00 2.78 -3.22
N LEU A 85 -4.06 2.35 -3.91
CA LEU A 85 -4.01 1.23 -4.84
C LEU A 85 -3.00 1.48 -5.97
N ALA A 86 -3.00 2.69 -6.55
CA ALA A 86 -2.03 3.07 -7.57
C ALA A 86 -0.59 2.90 -7.05
N TYR A 87 -0.29 3.36 -5.84
CA TYR A 87 1.02 3.15 -5.23
C TYR A 87 1.33 1.68 -4.94
N LEU A 88 0.38 0.92 -4.41
CA LEU A 88 0.58 -0.51 -4.10
C LEU A 88 0.92 -1.33 -5.35
N ARG A 89 0.31 -1.03 -6.50
CA ARG A 89 0.66 -1.65 -7.79
C ARG A 89 2.10 -1.40 -8.18
N THR A 90 2.69 -0.25 -7.78
CA THR A 90 4.12 0.02 -8.00
C THR A 90 5.05 -0.84 -7.14
N LEU A 91 4.53 -1.69 -6.25
CA LEU A 91 5.30 -2.60 -5.40
C LEU A 91 5.18 -4.07 -5.82
N GLU A 92 4.46 -4.34 -6.91
CA GLU A 92 4.56 -5.58 -7.67
C GLU A 92 5.98 -5.81 -8.21
#